data_AF-A0AAJ1IMC1-F1
#
_entry.id   AF-A0AAJ1IMC1-F1
#
_cell.length_a   1.000
_cell.length_b   1.000
_cell.length_c   1.000
_cell.angle_alpha   90.00
_cell.angle_beta   90.00
_cell.angle_gamma   90.00
#
_symmetry.space_group_name_H-M   'P 1'
#
loop_
_entity.id
_entity.type
_entity.pdbx_description
1 polymer ?
#
loop_
_entity_poly.entity_id
_entity_poly.type
_entity_poly.pdbx_seq_one_letter_code
_entity_poly.pdbx_strand_id
1 'polypeptide(L)'
;SNKKFIKESSLFMVDQLIHISILIGFYIFIKNTDLITPIERWNLNSSIVYLNSIIALLLIFKPANILIKSFISDSSYNSEEEIGDRPPLRLGKIIGNLERILIVLLLCVNQYVVIGYIFTAKSIARWKKLTEDKDFAEYYLVGTLLSVIISIIVYFIFLQNIKIF
;
A
#
# COMPACT_ATOMS: atom_id res chain seq x y z
N SER A 1 -3.52 -23.39 12.07
CA SER A 1 -2.54 -22.31 11.78
C SER A 1 -3.15 -21.16 10.96
N ASN A 2 -3.76 -21.40 9.78
CA ASN A 2 -4.36 -20.33 8.95
C ASN A 2 -5.56 -19.59 9.55
N LYS A 3 -6.52 -20.27 10.21
CA LYS A 3 -7.71 -19.60 10.79
C LYS A 3 -7.38 -18.54 11.87
N LYS A 4 -6.30 -18.75 12.63
CA LYS A 4 -5.83 -17.79 13.65
C LYS A 4 -5.20 -16.55 12.99
N PHE A 5 -4.37 -16.76 11.97
CA PHE A 5 -3.77 -15.68 11.19
C PHE A 5 -4.81 -14.82 10.45
N ILE A 6 -5.84 -15.44 9.87
CA ILE A 6 -6.94 -14.72 9.19
C ILE A 6 -7.74 -13.89 10.21
N LYS A 7 -8.01 -14.44 11.40
CA LYS A 7 -8.73 -13.72 12.47
C LYS A 7 -7.92 -12.54 13.03
N GLU A 8 -6.61 -12.69 13.21
CA GLU A 8 -5.72 -11.61 13.63
C GLU A 8 -5.57 -10.54 12.53
N SER A 9 -5.54 -10.96 11.26
CA SER A 9 -5.49 -10.05 10.10
C SER A 9 -6.77 -9.26 9.94
N SER A 10 -7.95 -9.88 10.12
CA SER A 10 -9.23 -9.18 10.04
C SER A 10 -9.42 -8.21 11.22
N LEU A 11 -9.01 -8.59 12.43
CA LEU A 11 -8.98 -7.69 13.59
C LEU A 11 -8.10 -6.46 13.34
N PHE A 12 -6.90 -6.67 12.80
CA PHE A 12 -6.01 -5.57 12.42
C PHE A 12 -6.61 -4.68 11.32
N MET A 13 -7.29 -5.25 10.32
CA MET A 13 -7.96 -4.46 9.28
C MET A 13 -9.09 -3.59 9.84
N VAL A 14 -9.90 -4.15 10.75
CA VAL A 14 -10.98 -3.40 11.41
C VAL A 14 -10.41 -2.27 12.26
N ASP A 15 -9.33 -2.53 13.00
CA ASP A 15 -8.60 -1.51 13.76
C ASP A 15 -8.13 -0.35 12.86
N GLN A 16 -7.52 -0.65 11.71
CA GLN A 16 -7.09 0.38 10.76
C GLN A 16 -8.25 1.18 10.17
N LEU A 17 -9.39 0.54 9.88
CA LEU A 17 -10.60 1.24 9.39
C LEU A 17 -11.18 2.18 10.45
N ILE A 18 -11.19 1.77 11.72
CA ILE A 18 -11.62 2.62 12.84
C ILE A 18 -10.68 3.80 12.98
N HIS A 19 -9.36 3.57 12.96
CA HIS A 19 -8.36 4.64 13.04
C HIS A 19 -8.52 5.68 11.92
N ILE A 20 -8.69 5.24 10.68
CA ILE A 20 -8.94 6.13 9.53
C ILE A 20 -10.24 6.91 9.72
N SER A 21 -11.32 6.25 10.17
CA SER A 21 -12.61 6.89 10.39
C SER A 21 -12.56 7.98 11.46
N ILE A 22 -11.83 7.73 12.56
CA ILE A 22 -11.62 8.71 13.64
C ILE A 22 -10.83 9.92 13.13
N LEU A 23 -9.77 9.68 12.35
CA LEU A 23 -8.94 10.76 11.78
C LEU A 23 -9.73 11.64 10.81
N ILE A 24 -10.55 11.03 9.94
CA ILE A 24 -11.43 11.77 9.03
C ILE A 24 -12.45 12.60 9.82
N GLY A 25 -13.09 11.99 10.82
CA GLY A 25 -14.04 12.69 11.69
C GLY A 25 -13.40 13.87 12.42
N PHE A 26 -12.19 13.69 12.95
CA PHE A 26 -11.44 14.75 13.63
C PHE A 26 -11.04 15.88 12.68
N TYR A 27 -10.61 15.55 11.46
CA TYR A 27 -10.31 16.55 10.41
C TYR A 27 -11.53 17.41 10.06
N ILE A 28 -12.69 16.77 9.85
CA ILE A 28 -13.94 17.48 9.56
C ILE A 28 -14.37 18.36 10.75
N PHE A 29 -14.24 17.85 11.97
CA PHE A 29 -14.58 18.58 13.19
C PHE A 29 -13.74 19.85 13.38
N ILE A 30 -12.41 19.76 13.18
CA ILE A 30 -11.53 20.93 13.24
C ILE A 30 -11.86 21.93 12.13
N LYS A 31 -12.15 21.47 10.91
CA LYS A 31 -12.49 22.35 9.79
C LYS A 31 -13.79 23.12 10.00
N ASN A 32 -14.80 22.50 10.62
CA ASN A 32 -16.13 23.07 10.83
C ASN A 32 -16.27 23.91 12.09
N THR A 33 -15.24 24.02 12.93
CA THR A 33 -15.26 24.86 14.12
C THR A 33 -14.54 26.18 13.84
N ASP A 34 -15.23 27.31 14.01
CA ASP A 34 -14.65 28.66 13.89
C ASP A 34 -13.75 29.04 15.08
N LEU A 35 -13.27 28.06 15.84
CA LEU A 35 -12.50 28.22 17.08
C LEU A 35 -11.02 28.60 16.85
N ILE A 36 -10.60 28.77 15.59
CA ILE A 36 -9.19 28.78 15.21
C ILE A 36 -8.88 30.03 14.40
N THR A 37 -7.97 30.85 14.90
CA THR A 37 -7.53 32.07 14.22
C THR A 37 -6.78 31.74 12.91
N PRO A 38 -6.71 32.66 11.93
CA PRO A 38 -6.03 32.41 10.64
C PRO A 38 -4.56 31.95 10.79
N ILE A 39 -3.86 32.42 11.82
CA ILE A 39 -2.47 32.03 12.12
C ILE A 39 -2.38 30.58 12.60
N GLU A 40 -3.32 30.16 13.44
CA GLU A 40 -3.40 28.78 13.94
C GLU A 40 -3.85 27.83 12.84
N ARG A 41 -4.75 28.26 11.94
CA ARG A 41 -5.16 27.48 10.75
C ARG A 41 -3.98 27.15 9.84
N TRP A 42 -2.99 28.04 9.69
CA TRP A 42 -1.81 27.80 8.85
C TRP A 42 -0.82 26.78 9.47
N ASN A 43 -0.57 26.88 10.78
CA ASN A 43 0.23 25.89 11.52
C ASN A 43 -0.44 24.51 11.60
N LEU A 44 -1.77 24.48 11.74
CA LEU A 44 -2.55 23.24 11.68
C LEU A 44 -2.47 22.59 10.30
N ASN A 45 -2.58 23.35 9.22
CA ASN A 45 -2.47 22.80 7.87
C ASN A 45 -1.12 22.11 7.64
N SER A 46 -0.02 22.74 8.06
CA SER A 46 1.32 22.15 7.96
C SER A 46 1.43 20.86 8.80
N SER A 47 0.90 20.88 10.03
CA SER A 47 0.90 19.69 10.91
C SER A 47 0.06 18.54 10.33
N ILE A 48 -1.09 18.84 9.73
CA ILE A 48 -1.97 17.87 9.05
C ILE A 48 -1.25 17.24 7.85
N VAL A 49 -0.48 18.02 7.08
CA VAL A 49 0.32 17.51 5.95
C VAL A 49 1.37 16.49 6.43
N TYR A 50 2.11 16.78 7.50
CA TYR A 50 3.08 15.82 8.06
C TYR A 50 2.40 14.56 8.60
N LEU A 51 1.29 14.71 9.32
CA LEU A 51 0.51 13.59 9.84
C LEU A 51 -0.01 12.69 8.70
N ASN A 52 -0.61 13.26 7.67
CA ASN A 52 -1.10 12.52 6.50
C ASN A 52 0.03 11.79 5.79
N SER A 53 1.21 12.41 5.68
CA SER A 53 2.40 11.78 5.07
C SER A 53 2.88 10.56 5.86
N ILE A 54 2.90 10.67 7.20
CA ILE A 54 3.27 9.56 8.09
C ILE A 54 2.24 8.44 8.02
N ILE A 55 0.95 8.75 8.05
CA ILE A 55 -0.14 7.77 7.95
C ILE A 55 -0.07 7.03 6.61
N ALA A 56 0.10 7.76 5.49
CA ALA A 56 0.23 7.16 4.17
C ALA A 56 1.41 6.19 4.10
N LEU A 57 2.58 6.59 4.63
CA LEU A 57 3.75 5.71 4.72
C LEU A 57 3.43 4.46 5.54
N LEU A 58 2.85 4.59 6.73
CA LEU A 58 2.49 3.44 7.58
C LEU A 58 1.52 2.47 6.87
N LEU A 59 0.53 3.01 6.14
CA LEU A 59 -0.49 2.23 5.42
C LEU A 59 0.08 1.40 4.26
N ILE A 60 1.15 1.87 3.60
CA ILE A 60 1.79 1.10 2.52
C ILE A 60 2.78 0.02 3.02
N PHE A 61 3.12 -0.03 4.32
CA PHE A 61 4.02 -1.05 4.86
C PHE A 61 3.30 -2.33 5.33
N LYS A 62 3.03 -2.44 6.64
CA LYS A 62 2.50 -3.66 7.27
C LYS A 62 1.03 -3.94 6.88
N PRO A 63 0.09 -2.99 6.99
CA PRO A 63 -1.29 -3.15 6.54
C PRO A 63 -1.41 -3.65 5.10
N ALA A 64 -0.73 -3.00 4.15
CA ALA A 64 -0.73 -3.46 2.76
C ALA A 64 -0.25 -4.91 2.61
N ASN A 65 0.82 -5.30 3.31
CA ASN A 65 1.32 -6.68 3.28
C ASN A 65 0.33 -7.69 3.86
N ILE A 66 -0.39 -7.32 4.92
CA ILE A 66 -1.43 -8.16 5.53
C ILE A 66 -2.62 -8.29 4.58
N LEU A 67 -3.07 -7.20 3.97
CA LEU A 67 -4.15 -7.17 2.98
C LEU A 67 -3.84 -8.08 1.79
N ILE A 68 -2.70 -7.86 1.14
CA ILE A 68 -2.24 -8.65 -0.01
C ILE A 68 -2.16 -10.12 0.38
N LYS A 69 -1.56 -10.43 1.53
CA LYS A 69 -1.48 -11.82 2.00
C LYS A 69 -2.86 -12.42 2.25
N SER A 70 -3.80 -11.67 2.83
CA SER A 70 -5.16 -12.16 3.10
C SER A 70 -5.93 -12.45 1.81
N PHE A 71 -5.82 -11.60 0.80
CA PHE A 71 -6.46 -11.81 -0.52
C PHE A 71 -5.86 -13.00 -1.26
N ILE A 72 -4.56 -13.22 -1.13
CA ILE A 72 -3.85 -14.29 -1.84
C ILE A 72 -3.87 -15.61 -1.05
N SER A 73 -4.01 -15.61 0.27
CA SER A 73 -3.99 -16.83 1.10
C SER A 73 -5.17 -17.78 0.88
N ASP A 74 -6.22 -17.33 0.17
CA ASP A 74 -7.30 -18.21 -0.31
C ASP A 74 -6.91 -18.94 -1.61
N SER A 75 -5.90 -18.46 -2.35
CA SER A 75 -5.32 -19.18 -3.48
C SER A 75 -4.23 -20.14 -2.97
N SER A 76 -4.44 -21.43 -3.20
CA SER A 76 -3.62 -22.57 -2.74
C SER A 76 -2.21 -22.63 -3.33
N TYR A 77 -1.44 -21.52 -3.32
CA TYR A 77 -0.02 -21.59 -3.59
C TYR A 77 0.72 -22.04 -2.33
N ASN A 78 0.63 -23.34 -2.03
CA ASN A 78 1.52 -23.99 -1.07
C ASN A 78 2.92 -23.94 -1.66
N SER A 79 3.72 -22.99 -1.21
CA SER A 79 5.15 -22.87 -1.54
C SER A 79 5.98 -23.91 -0.78
N GLU A 80 5.53 -25.16 -0.75
CA GLU A 80 6.34 -26.29 -0.35
C GLU A 80 6.88 -26.89 -1.65
N GLU A 81 8.20 -26.98 -1.75
CA GLU A 81 8.97 -27.47 -2.92
C GLU A 81 9.27 -26.40 -4.00
N GLU A 82 10.41 -25.72 -3.83
CA GLU A 82 11.60 -25.99 -4.64
C GLU A 82 12.71 -24.97 -4.31
N ILE A 83 13.81 -25.53 -3.82
CA ILE A 83 15.09 -24.87 -3.56
C ILE A 83 15.76 -24.66 -4.91
N GLY A 84 16.02 -23.41 -5.31
CA GLY A 84 16.82 -23.13 -6.49
C GLY A 84 16.88 -21.64 -6.85
N ASP A 85 15.72 -21.01 -7.05
CA ASP A 85 15.69 -19.69 -7.73
C ASP A 85 14.69 -18.67 -7.15
N ARG A 86 14.14 -18.94 -5.96
CA ARG A 86 13.16 -18.05 -5.32
C ARG A 86 13.85 -17.15 -4.30
N PRO A 87 13.67 -15.81 -4.36
CA PRO A 87 14.00 -14.96 -3.24
C PRO A 87 13.23 -15.46 -2.01
N PRO A 88 13.86 -15.70 -0.84
CA PRO A 88 13.15 -16.06 0.39
C PRO A 88 11.91 -15.17 0.60
N LEU A 89 10.84 -15.70 1.23
CA LEU A 89 9.58 -14.98 1.51
C LEU A 89 9.77 -13.56 2.10
N ARG A 90 10.93 -13.29 2.72
CA ARG A 90 11.36 -11.96 3.18
C ARG A 90 11.66 -10.98 2.04
N LEU A 91 12.34 -11.42 0.98
CA LEU A 91 12.68 -10.58 -0.18
C LEU A 91 11.45 -10.17 -0.99
N GLY A 92 10.46 -11.05 -1.16
CA GLY A 92 9.20 -10.70 -1.82
C GLY A 92 8.45 -9.55 -1.10
N LYS A 93 8.44 -9.58 0.24
CA LYS A 93 7.87 -8.49 1.06
C LYS A 93 8.66 -7.17 0.91
N ILE A 94 9.98 -7.25 0.88
CA ILE A 94 10.84 -6.07 0.69
C ILE A 94 10.60 -5.46 -0.68
N ILE A 95 10.59 -6.27 -1.74
CA ILE A 95 10.28 -5.82 -3.11
C ILE A 95 8.90 -5.15 -3.14
N GLY A 96 7.88 -5.76 -2.54
CA GLY A 96 6.54 -5.17 -2.49
C GLY A 96 6.51 -3.82 -1.74
N ASN A 97 7.22 -3.68 -0.63
CA ASN A 97 7.34 -2.39 0.07
C ASN A 97 8.02 -1.33 -0.80
N LEU A 98 9.13 -1.68 -1.45
CA LEU A 98 9.88 -0.76 -2.31
C LEU A 98 9.04 -0.29 -3.50
N GLU A 99 8.28 -1.18 -4.12
CA GLU A 99 7.37 -0.84 -5.21
C GLU A 99 6.31 0.16 -4.77
N ARG A 100 5.66 -0.06 -3.62
CA ARG A 100 4.61 0.87 -3.14
C ARG A 100 5.17 2.25 -2.80
N ILE A 101 6.35 2.30 -2.18
CA ILE A 101 7.05 3.56 -1.92
C ILE A 101 7.32 4.27 -3.25
N LEU A 102 7.87 3.55 -4.24
CA LEU A 102 8.19 4.11 -5.55
C LEU A 102 6.94 4.62 -6.28
N ILE A 103 5.84 3.87 -6.26
CA ILE A 103 4.55 4.29 -6.83
C ILE A 103 4.07 5.59 -6.16
N VAL A 104 4.02 5.63 -4.82
CA VAL A 104 3.57 6.81 -4.08
C VAL A 104 4.45 8.03 -4.38
N LEU A 105 5.77 7.87 -4.42
CA LEU A 105 6.70 8.94 -4.79
C LEU A 105 6.43 9.46 -6.20
N LEU A 106 6.24 8.56 -7.18
CA LEU A 106 5.95 8.92 -8.56
C LEU A 106 4.59 9.60 -8.72
N LEU A 107 3.58 9.17 -7.95
CA LEU A 107 2.28 9.85 -7.89
C LEU A 107 2.42 11.28 -7.36
N CYS A 108 3.20 11.48 -6.30
CA CYS A 108 3.48 12.79 -5.72
C CYS A 108 4.18 13.77 -6.68
N VAL A 109 5.04 13.27 -7.58
CA VAL A 109 5.69 14.10 -8.62
C VAL A 109 4.95 14.09 -9.96
N ASN A 110 3.71 13.56 -9.99
CA ASN A 110 2.85 13.47 -11.18
C ASN A 110 3.47 12.70 -12.37
N GLN A 111 4.38 11.75 -12.10
CA GLN A 111 5.06 10.94 -13.12
C GLN A 111 4.37 9.59 -13.32
N TYR A 112 3.12 9.63 -13.79
CA TYR A 112 2.27 8.44 -13.93
C TYR A 112 2.79 7.44 -14.97
N VAL A 113 3.42 7.92 -16.05
CA VAL A 113 3.95 7.07 -17.13
C VAL A 113 5.09 6.18 -16.63
N VAL A 114 5.94 6.71 -15.74
CA VAL A 114 7.09 5.99 -15.18
C VAL A 114 6.66 4.78 -14.36
N ILE A 115 5.50 4.88 -13.68
CA ILE A 115 4.90 3.76 -12.94
C ILE A 115 4.67 2.58 -13.89
N GLY A 116 4.10 2.82 -15.08
CA GLY A 116 3.89 1.81 -16.11
C GLY A 116 5.20 1.16 -16.56
N TYR A 117 6.24 1.96 -16.83
CA TYR A 117 7.55 1.45 -17.25
C TYR A 117 8.20 0.53 -16.22
N ILE A 118 8.08 0.84 -14.92
CA ILE A 118 8.61 -0.01 -13.86
C ILE A 118 7.93 -1.38 -13.88
N PHE A 119 6.62 -1.43 -14.07
CA PHE A 119 5.89 -2.70 -14.15
C PHE A 119 6.23 -3.49 -15.40
N THR A 120 6.39 -2.82 -16.54
CA THR A 120 6.86 -3.48 -17.76
C THR A 120 8.25 -4.09 -17.55
N ALA A 121 9.20 -3.33 -16.99
CA ALA A 121 10.54 -3.81 -16.69
C ALA A 121 10.53 -5.00 -15.70
N LYS A 122 9.70 -4.91 -14.64
CA LYS A 122 9.52 -5.98 -13.66
C LYS A 122 8.99 -7.27 -14.30
N SER A 123 8.03 -7.15 -15.22
CA SER A 123 7.47 -8.28 -15.96
C SER A 123 8.46 -8.89 -16.95
N ILE A 124 9.26 -8.06 -17.64
CA ILE A 124 10.34 -8.54 -18.52
C ILE A 124 11.39 -9.33 -17.72
N ALA A 125 11.82 -8.83 -16.57
CA ALA A 125 12.81 -9.49 -15.72
C ALA A 125 12.35 -10.88 -15.21
N ARG A 126 11.04 -11.15 -15.21
CA ARG A 126 10.44 -12.43 -14.78
C ARG A 126 9.72 -13.18 -15.89
N TRP A 127 9.89 -12.75 -17.15
CA TRP A 127 9.10 -13.23 -18.29
C TRP A 127 9.12 -14.75 -18.45
N LYS A 128 10.30 -15.36 -18.37
CA LYS A 128 10.48 -16.82 -18.51
C LYS A 128 9.59 -17.57 -17.51
N LYS A 129 9.68 -17.21 -16.23
CA LYS A 129 8.91 -17.85 -15.17
C LYS A 129 7.41 -17.56 -15.25
N LEU A 130 7.01 -16.34 -15.67
CA LEU A 130 5.61 -15.99 -15.89
C LEU A 130 4.96 -16.80 -17.02
N THR A 131 5.77 -17.29 -17.97
CA THR A 131 5.28 -18.10 -19.10
C THR A 131 5.29 -19.60 -18.79
N GLU A 132 6.25 -20.05 -17.98
CA GLU A 132 6.45 -21.47 -17.63
C GLU A 132 5.59 -21.94 -16.44
N ASP A 133 5.27 -21.07 -15.49
CA ASP A 133 4.52 -21.40 -14.26
C ASP A 133 3.26 -20.55 -14.17
N LYS A 134 2.12 -21.15 -14.53
CA LYS A 134 0.80 -20.50 -14.55
C LYS A 134 0.36 -20.03 -13.16
N ASP A 135 0.58 -20.84 -12.13
CA ASP A 135 0.18 -20.51 -10.76
C ASP A 135 1.02 -19.35 -10.21
N PHE A 136 2.32 -19.34 -10.52
CA PHE A 136 3.17 -18.18 -10.24
C PHE A 136 2.72 -16.93 -10.98
N ALA A 137 2.31 -17.05 -12.24
CA ALA A 137 1.82 -15.92 -13.02
C ALA A 137 0.56 -15.30 -12.41
N GLU A 138 -0.42 -16.12 -12.03
CA GLU A 138 -1.65 -15.65 -11.36
C GLU A 138 -1.33 -14.99 -10.01
N TYR A 139 -0.52 -15.64 -9.17
CA TYR A 139 -0.05 -15.08 -7.89
C TYR A 139 0.64 -13.73 -8.08
N TYR A 140 1.57 -13.65 -9.04
CA TYR A 140 2.36 -12.46 -9.32
C TYR A 140 1.49 -11.31 -9.82
N LEU A 141 0.54 -11.60 -10.73
CA LEU A 141 -0.33 -10.60 -11.34
C LEU A 141 -1.27 -10.01 -10.30
N VAL A 142 -1.96 -10.87 -9.51
CA VAL A 142 -2.85 -10.44 -8.43
C VAL A 142 -2.09 -9.63 -7.39
N GLY A 143 -0.94 -10.12 -6.93
CA GLY A 143 -0.13 -9.42 -5.92
C GLY A 143 0.36 -8.06 -6.39
N THR A 144 0.80 -7.96 -7.65
CA THR A 144 1.29 -6.70 -8.21
C THR A 144 0.14 -5.70 -8.38
N LEU A 145 -0.97 -6.10 -9.01
CA LEU A 145 -2.13 -5.23 -9.23
C LEU A 145 -2.72 -4.72 -7.92
N LEU A 146 -2.87 -5.59 -6.92
CA LEU A 146 -3.42 -5.21 -5.63
C LEU A 146 -2.49 -4.22 -4.89
N SER A 147 -1.18 -4.40 -5.02
CA SER A 147 -0.18 -3.46 -4.49
C SER A 147 -0.29 -2.07 -5.15
N VAL A 148 -0.53 -2.01 -6.47
CA VAL A 148 -0.76 -0.75 -7.20
C VAL A 148 -2.04 -0.07 -6.71
N ILE A 149 -3.14 -0.82 -6.64
CA ILE A 149 -4.45 -0.32 -6.20
C ILE A 149 -4.35 0.27 -4.79
N ILE A 150 -3.73 -0.43 -3.85
CA ILE A 150 -3.54 0.09 -2.48
C ILE A 150 -2.75 1.40 -2.51
N SER A 151 -1.66 1.47 -3.26
CA SER A 151 -0.80 2.66 -3.33
C SER A 151 -1.55 3.86 -3.88
N ILE A 152 -2.35 3.64 -4.94
CA ILE A 152 -3.21 4.66 -5.55
C ILE A 152 -4.25 5.15 -4.54
N ILE A 153 -4.97 4.25 -3.87
CA ILE A 153 -6.00 4.61 -2.89
C ILE A 153 -5.39 5.43 -1.74
N VAL A 154 -4.26 4.97 -1.19
CA VAL A 154 -3.57 5.69 -0.11
C VAL A 154 -3.14 7.09 -0.56
N TYR A 155 -2.59 7.21 -1.77
CA TYR A 155 -2.22 8.51 -2.33
C TYR A 155 -3.43 9.44 -2.46
N PHE A 156 -4.53 8.98 -3.05
CA PHE A 156 -5.73 9.80 -3.25
C PHE A 156 -6.36 10.26 -1.94
N ILE A 157 -6.40 9.40 -0.92
CA ILE A 157 -7.01 9.73 0.37
C ILE A 157 -6.14 10.68 1.19
N PHE A 158 -4.82 10.43 1.25
CA PHE A 158 -3.95 11.12 2.21
C PHE A 158 -3.03 12.16 1.59
N LEU A 159 -2.60 11.99 0.34
CA LEU A 159 -1.49 12.75 -0.24
C LEU A 159 -1.89 13.68 -1.41
N GLN A 160 -2.97 13.41 -2.14
CA GLN A 160 -3.38 14.20 -3.31
C GLN A 160 -3.56 15.70 -3.00
N ASN A 161 -4.08 16.02 -1.81
CA ASN A 161 -4.32 17.41 -1.40
C ASN A 161 -3.04 18.14 -0.95
N ILE A 162 -1.91 17.43 -0.85
CA ILE A 162 -0.62 18.02 -0.53
C ILE A 162 -0.04 18.56 -1.84
N LYS A 163 -0.14 19.88 -2.03
CA LYS A 163 0.63 20.56 -3.08
C LYS A 163 2.10 20.52 -2.69
N ILE A 164 2.84 19.55 -3.23
CA ILE A 164 4.29 19.50 -3.12
C ILE A 164 4.94 20.56 -4.05
N PHE A 165 4.15 21.18 -4.95
CA PHE A 165 4.51 22.30 -5.82
C PHE A 165 3.35 23.29 -5.98
#